data_AF-A0A938QP16-F1
#
_entry.id   AF-A0A938QP16-F1
#
_cell.length_a   1.000
_cell.length_b   1.000
_cell.length_c   1.000
_cell.angle_alpha   90.00
_cell.angle_beta   90.00
_cell.angle_gamma   90.00
#
_symmetry.space_group_name_H-M   'P 1'
#
loop_
_entity.id
_entity.type
_entity.pdbx_description
1 polymer ?
#
loop_
_entity_poly.entity_id
_entity_poly.type
_entity_poly.pdbx_seq_one_letter_code
_entity_poly.pdbx_strand_id
1 'polypeptide(L)'
;MHRLPLALLTAAVAGCAPSFSTVVGWTVDGADAATVCPALSPGTTARLTAVSRDTADSDDVETSVVTPTDADCAKGSVTLFTGPFADVFVELVDGDVVHGVAPVLRIAPGAPSPTAGPAVADVRIVRGTLRATLTVGGRSCGDAGATSFSASLWQYAEARTAAPVVSDVDVACEGGVAVFTHAPVDLGATYFVTAITTTADGVTWSTGEAGRAVIIDGANAALVVDLDR
;
A
#
# COMPACT_ATOMS: atom_id res chain seq x y z
N MET A 1 -28.27 -60.53 40.90
CA MET A 1 -27.37 -59.47 41.41
C MET A 1 -26.35 -59.14 40.34
N HIS A 2 -26.34 -57.87 39.92
CA HIS A 2 -25.26 -57.09 39.30
C HIS A 2 -24.56 -57.60 38.04
N ARG A 3 -25.07 -57.11 36.89
CA ARG A 3 -24.30 -56.87 35.67
C ARG A 3 -23.31 -55.72 35.92
N LEU A 4 -22.03 -55.91 35.64
CA LEU A 4 -21.05 -54.83 35.55
C LEU A 4 -20.89 -54.44 34.06
N PRO A 5 -21.04 -53.16 33.69
CA PRO A 5 -20.83 -52.71 32.32
C PRO A 5 -19.33 -52.54 32.05
N LEU A 6 -18.88 -53.07 30.91
CA LEU A 6 -17.58 -52.80 30.32
C LEU A 6 -17.62 -51.38 29.76
N ALA A 7 -17.11 -50.40 30.52
CA ALA A 7 -16.92 -49.05 30.02
C ALA A 7 -15.66 -49.04 29.14
N LEU A 8 -15.84 -49.10 27.81
CA LEU A 8 -14.81 -48.69 26.87
C LEU A 8 -14.57 -47.19 27.07
N LEU A 9 -13.46 -46.83 27.71
CA LEU A 9 -12.88 -45.50 27.58
C LEU A 9 -12.32 -45.37 26.16
N THR A 10 -13.14 -44.86 25.24
CA THR A 10 -12.62 -44.21 24.03
C THR A 10 -11.96 -42.92 24.48
N ALA A 11 -10.64 -42.93 24.60
CA ALA A 11 -9.86 -41.70 24.62
C ALA A 11 -10.11 -40.99 23.29
N ALA A 12 -10.95 -39.96 23.30
CA ALA A 12 -11.00 -38.99 22.23
C ALA A 12 -9.64 -38.28 22.23
N VAL A 13 -8.71 -38.78 21.40
CA VAL A 13 -7.53 -38.02 21.04
C VAL A 13 -8.09 -36.84 20.27
N ALA A 14 -8.17 -35.67 20.91
CA ALA A 14 -8.29 -34.42 20.18
C ALA A 14 -7.06 -34.38 19.28
N GLY A 15 -7.21 -34.83 18.04
CA GLY A 15 -6.16 -34.81 17.05
C GLY A 15 -5.83 -33.35 16.81
N CYS A 16 -4.72 -32.87 17.39
CA CYS A 16 -4.12 -31.63 16.94
C CYS A 16 -3.81 -31.85 15.46
N ALA A 17 -4.59 -31.25 14.58
CA ALA A 17 -4.24 -31.20 13.16
C ALA A 17 -2.80 -30.64 13.07
N PRO A 18 -1.91 -31.28 12.31
CA PRO A 18 -0.53 -30.82 12.22
C PRO A 18 -0.51 -29.39 11.67
N SER A 19 0.02 -28.45 12.45
CA SER A 19 0.31 -27.10 11.98
C SER A 19 1.69 -27.08 11.33
N PHE A 20 1.77 -26.45 10.18
CA PHE A 20 3.00 -26.29 9.41
C PHE A 20 3.46 -24.83 9.52
N SER A 21 4.74 -24.64 9.82
CA SER A 21 5.35 -23.31 9.78
C SER A 21 5.77 -23.00 8.34
N THR A 22 5.20 -21.96 7.75
CA THR A 22 5.49 -21.52 6.38
C THR A 22 6.04 -20.11 6.42
N VAL A 23 7.19 -19.87 5.79
CA VAL A 23 7.70 -18.51 5.62
C VAL A 23 7.11 -17.93 4.35
N VAL A 24 6.33 -16.85 4.50
CA VAL A 24 5.77 -16.07 3.39
C VAL A 24 6.56 -14.78 3.27
N GLY A 25 7.15 -14.59 2.10
CA GLY A 25 7.82 -13.34 1.70
C GLY A 25 6.92 -12.50 0.81
N TRP A 26 7.24 -11.22 0.67
CA TRP A 26 6.60 -10.37 -0.32
C TRP A 26 7.55 -9.36 -0.96
N THR A 27 7.25 -9.04 -2.21
CA THR A 27 7.80 -7.91 -2.96
C THR A 27 6.69 -6.90 -3.20
N VAL A 28 7.07 -5.67 -3.57
CA VAL A 28 6.14 -4.60 -3.91
C VAL A 28 6.47 -4.09 -5.31
N ASP A 29 5.53 -4.28 -6.23
CA ASP A 29 5.70 -4.00 -7.65
C ASP A 29 6.98 -4.61 -8.27
N GLY A 30 7.34 -5.82 -7.82
CA GLY A 30 8.54 -6.54 -8.25
C GLY A 30 9.85 -6.07 -7.61
N ALA A 31 9.80 -5.07 -6.71
CA ALA A 31 10.94 -4.58 -5.95
C ALA A 31 10.95 -5.11 -4.50
N ASP A 32 12.12 -5.07 -3.86
CA ASP A 32 12.26 -5.46 -2.46
C ASP A 32 11.41 -4.56 -1.55
N ALA A 33 10.63 -5.17 -0.67
CA ALA A 33 9.75 -4.43 0.24
C ALA A 33 10.51 -3.44 1.13
N ALA A 34 11.73 -3.78 1.55
CA ALA A 34 12.61 -2.90 2.32
C ALA A 34 12.96 -1.58 1.59
N THR A 35 12.91 -1.56 0.26
CA THR A 35 13.17 -0.36 -0.55
C THR A 35 11.90 0.46 -0.80
N VAL A 36 10.74 -0.19 -0.93
CA VAL A 36 9.48 0.48 -1.30
C VAL A 36 8.71 0.97 -0.07
N CYS A 37 8.62 0.15 0.97
CA CYS A 37 7.80 0.44 2.16
C CYS A 37 8.16 1.76 2.88
N PRO A 38 9.43 2.19 2.96
CA PRO A 38 9.78 3.49 3.57
C PRO A 38 9.20 4.71 2.84
N ALA A 39 8.78 4.57 1.57
CA ALA A 39 8.12 5.64 0.81
C ALA A 39 6.59 5.67 1.01
N LEU A 40 6.03 4.67 1.69
CA LEU A 40 4.61 4.60 2.04
C LEU A 40 4.33 5.30 3.38
N SER A 41 3.04 5.40 3.74
CA SER A 41 2.60 6.15 4.91
C SER A 41 3.17 5.53 6.19
N PRO A 42 3.64 6.36 7.16
CA PRO A 42 4.17 5.87 8.43
C PRO A 42 3.09 5.14 9.22
N GLY A 43 3.09 3.81 9.15
CA GLY A 43 1.98 2.98 9.63
C GLY A 43 1.63 1.83 8.69
N THR A 44 2.13 1.85 7.45
CA THR A 44 1.89 0.78 6.48
C THR A 44 2.47 -0.55 6.97
N THR A 45 1.61 -1.54 7.14
CA THR A 45 1.95 -2.93 7.49
C THR A 45 1.59 -3.87 6.35
N ALA A 46 2.23 -5.04 6.31
CA ALA A 46 1.77 -6.17 5.52
C ALA A 46 0.80 -6.98 6.37
N ARG A 47 -0.48 -7.02 5.98
CA ARG A 47 -1.50 -7.86 6.59
C ARG A 47 -1.58 -9.18 5.82
N LEU A 48 -1.37 -10.28 6.53
CA LEU A 48 -1.46 -11.62 5.95
C LEU A 48 -2.63 -12.39 6.54
N THR A 49 -3.46 -12.96 5.66
CA THR A 49 -4.56 -13.86 6.03
C THR A 49 -4.33 -15.22 5.38
N ALA A 50 -4.30 -16.30 6.17
CA ALA A 50 -4.18 -17.65 5.65
C ALA A 50 -5.50 -18.42 5.85
N VAL A 51 -5.99 -19.03 4.77
CA VAL A 51 -7.13 -19.93 4.78
C VAL A 51 -6.61 -21.34 4.54
N SER A 52 -6.61 -22.16 5.59
CA SER A 52 -6.05 -23.52 5.55
C SER A 52 -7.06 -24.54 5.02
N ARG A 53 -6.54 -25.59 4.37
CA ARG A 53 -7.31 -26.69 3.80
C ARG A 53 -6.59 -28.02 4.03
N ASP A 54 -7.37 -29.08 4.16
CA ASP A 54 -6.83 -30.43 4.38
C ASP A 54 -6.38 -31.11 3.08
N THR A 55 -6.97 -30.74 1.95
CA THR A 55 -6.59 -31.25 0.62
C THR A 55 -6.51 -30.13 -0.42
N ALA A 56 -5.82 -30.38 -1.54
CA ALA A 56 -5.67 -29.40 -2.62
C ALA A 56 -7.00 -28.99 -3.27
N ASP A 57 -7.94 -29.96 -3.33
CA ASP A 57 -9.20 -29.86 -4.06
C ASP A 57 -10.42 -29.73 -3.13
N SER A 58 -10.23 -29.66 -1.81
CA SER A 58 -11.34 -29.42 -0.89
C SER A 58 -11.77 -27.96 -1.00
N ASP A 59 -12.99 -27.75 -1.52
CA ASP A 59 -13.76 -26.52 -1.31
C ASP A 59 -14.25 -26.42 0.15
N ASP A 60 -14.20 -27.53 0.89
CA ASP A 60 -14.48 -27.59 2.31
C ASP A 60 -13.34 -26.89 3.10
N VAL A 61 -13.64 -25.67 3.55
CA VAL A 61 -12.79 -24.89 4.45
C VAL A 61 -12.97 -25.45 5.87
N GLU A 62 -12.28 -26.55 6.19
CA GLU A 62 -12.24 -27.04 7.56
C GLU A 62 -11.22 -26.24 8.39
N THR A 63 -11.75 -25.54 9.39
CA THR A 63 -11.00 -24.98 10.53
C THR A 63 -10.04 -23.84 10.20
N SER A 64 -10.60 -22.66 9.90
CA SER A 64 -9.85 -21.42 9.77
C SER A 64 -9.45 -20.85 11.13
N VAL A 65 -8.16 -20.87 11.47
CA VAL A 65 -7.60 -19.84 12.36
C VAL A 65 -7.25 -18.64 11.50
N VAL A 66 -8.26 -17.81 11.24
CA VAL A 66 -8.06 -16.48 10.66
C VAL A 66 -7.51 -15.59 11.77
N THR A 67 -6.19 -15.47 11.86
CA THR A 67 -5.60 -14.36 12.59
C THR A 67 -4.84 -13.53 11.57
N PRO A 68 -5.34 -12.34 11.20
CA PRO A 68 -4.55 -11.41 10.41
C PRO A 68 -3.23 -11.20 11.15
N THR A 69 -2.14 -11.56 10.49
CA THR A 69 -0.80 -11.31 11.02
C THR A 69 -0.32 -10.05 10.35
N ASP A 70 -0.30 -8.96 11.13
CA ASP A 70 0.31 -7.72 10.68
C ASP A 70 1.83 -7.83 10.92
N ALA A 71 2.58 -7.58 9.86
CA ALA A 71 4.03 -7.53 9.88
C ALA A 71 4.51 -6.16 9.40
N ASP A 72 5.68 -5.73 9.88
CA ASP A 72 6.37 -4.58 9.32
C ASP A 72 6.55 -4.77 7.81
N CYS A 73 6.03 -3.84 7.02
CA CYS A 73 6.10 -3.86 5.56
C CYS A 73 7.55 -4.05 5.09
N ALA A 74 8.49 -3.33 5.70
CA ALA A 74 9.90 -3.32 5.28
C ALA A 74 10.63 -4.64 5.59
N LYS A 75 10.07 -5.50 6.46
CA LYS A 75 10.64 -6.81 6.76
C LYS A 75 10.58 -7.75 5.55
N GLY A 76 9.61 -7.57 4.65
CA GLY A 76 9.47 -8.37 3.43
C GLY A 76 9.17 -9.85 3.65
N SER A 77 8.96 -10.31 4.89
CA SER A 77 8.60 -11.69 5.20
C SER A 77 8.06 -11.89 6.62
N VAL A 78 7.23 -12.92 6.80
CA VAL A 78 6.75 -13.39 8.10
C VAL A 78 6.56 -14.91 8.09
N THR A 79 6.70 -15.53 9.26
CA THR A 79 6.35 -16.94 9.44
C THR A 79 4.89 -17.05 9.83
N LEU A 80 4.13 -17.81 9.06
CA LEU A 80 2.73 -18.16 9.33
C LEU A 80 2.62 -19.61 9.79
N PHE A 81 1.59 -19.90 10.58
CA PHE A 81 1.18 -21.27 10.89
C PHE A 81 -0.05 -21.61 10.06
N THR A 82 0.08 -22.59 9.19
CA THR A 82 -0.97 -23.00 8.24
C THR A 82 -1.23 -24.50 8.33
N GLY A 83 -2.37 -24.94 7.80
CA GLY A 83 -2.59 -26.35 7.50
C GLY A 83 -1.70 -26.85 6.35
N PRO A 84 -1.86 -28.12 5.95
CA PRO A 84 -1.05 -28.74 4.91
C PRO A 84 -1.20 -28.04 3.54
N PHE A 85 -2.39 -27.52 3.25
CA PHE A 85 -2.64 -26.60 2.14
C PHE A 85 -3.14 -25.27 2.69
N ALA A 86 -2.80 -24.17 2.03
CA ALA A 86 -3.32 -22.86 2.42
C ALA A 86 -3.38 -21.87 1.26
N ASP A 87 -4.40 -21.03 1.25
CA ASP A 87 -4.47 -19.84 0.42
C ASP A 87 -4.09 -18.64 1.29
N VAL A 88 -3.00 -17.97 0.93
CA VAL A 88 -2.48 -16.80 1.65
C VAL A 88 -2.77 -15.55 0.85
N PHE A 89 -3.43 -14.61 1.52
CA PHE A 89 -3.72 -13.27 1.04
C PHE A 89 -2.72 -12.32 1.70
N VAL A 90 -2.08 -11.47 0.90
CA VAL A 90 -1.12 -10.47 1.36
C VAL A 90 -1.59 -9.10 0.89
N GLU A 91 -1.79 -8.19 1.83
CA GLU A 91 -2.23 -6.82 1.59
C GLU A 91 -1.28 -5.84 2.28
N LEU A 92 -0.99 -4.71 1.64
CA LEU A 92 -0.36 -3.57 2.31
C LEU A 92 -1.47 -2.65 2.82
N VAL A 93 -1.45 -2.34 4.11
CA VAL A 93 -2.52 -1.58 4.76
C VAL A 93 -1.98 -0.52 5.71
N ASP A 94 -2.68 0.61 5.81
CA ASP A 94 -2.52 1.60 6.88
C ASP A 94 -3.87 1.76 7.59
N GLY A 95 -3.99 1.15 8.77
CA GLY A 95 -5.27 0.97 9.46
C GLY A 95 -6.27 0.15 8.63
N ASP A 96 -7.29 0.85 8.10
CA ASP A 96 -8.35 0.29 7.25
C ASP A 96 -8.14 0.58 5.75
N VAL A 97 -7.13 1.38 5.39
CA VAL A 97 -6.84 1.74 4.00
C VAL A 97 -5.95 0.68 3.38
N VAL A 98 -6.37 0.11 2.24
CA VAL A 98 -5.58 -0.84 1.47
C VAL A 98 -4.74 -0.11 0.42
N HIS A 99 -3.43 -0.22 0.50
CA HIS A 99 -2.46 0.37 -0.42
C HIS A 99 -2.02 -0.58 -1.52
N GLY A 100 -2.13 -1.89 -1.32
CA GLY A 100 -1.75 -2.87 -2.33
C GLY A 100 -2.25 -4.27 -2.00
N VAL A 101 -2.43 -5.08 -3.03
CA VAL A 101 -2.84 -6.49 -2.88
C VAL A 101 -1.98 -7.39 -3.77
N ALA A 102 -1.61 -8.56 -3.25
CA ALA A 102 -1.00 -9.60 -4.06
C ALA A 102 -2.07 -10.57 -4.61
N PRO A 103 -1.80 -11.22 -5.76
CA PRO A 103 -2.51 -12.43 -6.13
C PRO A 103 -2.43 -13.48 -5.01
N VAL A 104 -3.45 -14.32 -4.89
CA VAL A 104 -3.50 -15.39 -3.88
C VAL A 104 -2.31 -16.32 -4.01
N LEU A 105 -1.55 -16.46 -2.92
CA LEU A 105 -0.42 -17.37 -2.83
C LEU A 105 -0.90 -18.72 -2.32
N ARG A 106 -0.78 -19.77 -3.13
CA ARG A 106 -1.17 -21.13 -2.75
C ARG A 106 0.01 -21.91 -2.18
N ILE A 107 -0.15 -22.39 -0.96
CA ILE A 107 0.79 -23.25 -0.23
C ILE A 107 0.31 -24.70 -0.33
N ALA A 108 1.24 -25.61 -0.61
CA ALA A 108 1.00 -27.04 -0.67
C ALA A 108 2.08 -27.81 0.11
N PRO A 109 1.79 -29.03 0.58
CA PRO A 109 2.76 -29.85 1.31
C PRO A 109 3.99 -30.11 0.43
N GLY A 110 5.17 -29.71 0.91
CA GLY A 110 6.43 -29.86 0.18
C GLY A 110 7.04 -28.56 -0.38
N ALA A 111 6.42 -27.40 -0.15
CA ALA A 111 6.98 -26.09 -0.48
C ALA A 111 6.86 -25.12 0.70
N PRO A 112 7.93 -24.41 1.10
CA PRO A 112 9.33 -24.79 1.23
C PRO A 112 9.67 -25.17 2.68
N SER A 113 10.42 -26.27 2.83
CA SER A 113 11.30 -26.49 3.98
C SER A 113 12.14 -25.23 4.24
N PRO A 114 12.66 -24.96 5.46
CA PRO A 114 13.57 -23.83 5.74
C PRO A 114 14.80 -23.73 4.80
N THR A 115 15.03 -24.73 3.94
CA THR A 115 16.04 -24.79 2.88
C THR A 115 15.60 -24.36 1.47
N ALA A 116 14.30 -24.16 1.17
CA ALA A 116 13.81 -23.86 -0.18
C ALA A 116 13.43 -22.38 -0.43
N GLY A 117 13.74 -21.48 0.50
CA GLY A 117 13.45 -20.04 0.40
C GLY A 117 11.98 -19.72 0.65
N PRO A 118 11.59 -18.47 0.94
CA PRO A 118 10.19 -18.12 1.24
C PRO A 118 9.27 -18.32 0.03
N ALA A 119 8.00 -18.65 0.27
CA ALA A 119 6.96 -18.51 -0.75
C ALA A 119 6.67 -17.02 -0.92
N VAL A 120 6.86 -16.46 -2.13
CA VAL A 120 6.85 -15.01 -2.35
C VAL A 120 5.55 -14.56 -3.02
N ALA A 121 4.88 -13.58 -2.42
CA ALA A 121 3.75 -12.87 -3.00
C ALA A 121 4.22 -11.51 -3.55
N ASP A 122 3.88 -11.18 -4.79
CA ASP A 122 4.20 -9.85 -5.36
C ASP A 122 2.99 -8.93 -5.21
N VAL A 123 3.07 -7.99 -4.27
CA VAL A 123 2.02 -7.02 -3.99
C VAL A 123 2.02 -5.94 -5.06
N ARG A 124 0.87 -5.72 -5.70
CA ARG A 124 0.68 -4.59 -6.62
C ARG A 124 0.10 -3.42 -5.85
N ILE A 125 0.79 -2.27 -5.89
CA ILE A 125 0.26 -1.04 -5.29
C ILE A 125 -0.98 -0.61 -6.08
N VAL A 126 -2.03 -0.24 -5.35
CA VAL A 126 -3.22 0.40 -5.90
C VAL A 126 -2.83 1.81 -6.34
N ARG A 127 -3.24 2.20 -7.54
CA ARG A 127 -2.90 3.51 -8.12
C ARG A 127 -4.13 4.40 -8.26
N GLY A 128 -3.96 5.67 -7.95
CA GLY A 128 -4.97 6.71 -8.03
C GLY A 128 -4.57 7.84 -8.99
N THR A 129 -5.31 8.93 -8.87
CA THR A 129 -5.04 10.21 -9.54
C THR A 129 -4.88 11.32 -8.51
N LEU A 130 -3.86 12.16 -8.68
CA LEU A 130 -3.71 13.39 -7.92
C LEU A 130 -4.24 14.57 -8.71
N ARG A 131 -5.03 15.42 -8.06
CA ARG A 131 -5.47 16.71 -8.57
C ARG A 131 -5.10 17.82 -7.58
N ALA A 132 -4.39 18.83 -8.06
CA ALA A 132 -3.99 19.98 -7.26
C ALA A 132 -4.51 21.27 -7.91
N THR A 133 -5.36 22.00 -7.18
CA THR A 133 -5.79 23.34 -7.58
C THR A 133 -4.74 24.34 -7.15
N LEU A 134 -4.23 25.13 -8.10
CA LEU A 134 -3.17 26.11 -7.86
C LEU A 134 -3.79 27.50 -7.59
N THR A 135 -3.41 28.12 -6.49
CA THR A 135 -3.83 29.48 -6.07
C THR A 135 -2.62 30.36 -5.80
N VAL A 136 -2.81 31.69 -5.85
CA VAL A 136 -1.73 32.67 -5.66
C VAL A 136 -2.10 33.63 -4.53
N GLY A 137 -1.43 33.50 -3.39
CA GLY A 137 -1.73 34.27 -2.17
C GLY A 137 -3.20 34.19 -1.78
N GLY A 138 -3.78 32.99 -1.82
CA GLY A 138 -5.17 32.68 -1.48
C GLY A 138 -6.20 33.04 -2.55
N ARG A 139 -5.76 33.49 -3.74
CA ARG A 139 -6.64 33.92 -4.85
C ARG A 139 -6.63 32.93 -6.00
N SER A 140 -7.71 32.92 -6.77
CA SER A 140 -7.77 32.19 -8.04
C SER A 140 -6.69 32.70 -9.01
N CYS A 141 -6.27 31.88 -9.98
CA CYS A 141 -5.26 32.31 -10.94
C CYS A 141 -5.73 33.50 -11.79
N GLY A 142 -7.03 33.55 -12.11
CA GLY A 142 -7.64 34.67 -12.83
C GLY A 142 -7.59 35.98 -12.03
N ASP A 143 -8.00 35.94 -10.75
CA ASP A 143 -7.99 37.12 -9.89
C ASP A 143 -6.58 37.59 -9.53
N ALA A 144 -5.61 36.67 -9.57
CA ALA A 144 -4.20 36.98 -9.35
C ALA A 144 -3.48 37.47 -10.62
N GLY A 145 -4.11 37.41 -11.79
CA GLY A 145 -3.49 37.76 -13.07
C GLY A 145 -2.41 36.77 -13.53
N ALA A 146 -2.49 35.50 -13.12
CA ALA A 146 -1.63 34.43 -13.59
C ALA A 146 -2.28 33.73 -14.81
N THR A 147 -1.50 33.48 -15.85
CA THR A 147 -1.99 32.82 -17.09
C THR A 147 -1.59 31.34 -17.17
N SER A 148 -0.46 30.97 -16.58
CA SER A 148 -0.04 29.58 -16.44
C SER A 148 0.87 29.39 -15.23
N PHE A 149 1.15 28.13 -14.90
CA PHE A 149 2.05 27.72 -13.84
C PHE A 149 3.00 26.65 -14.38
N SER A 150 4.26 26.68 -13.98
CA SER A 150 5.14 25.51 -14.10
C SER A 150 5.02 24.70 -12.81
N ALA A 151 4.48 23.49 -12.90
CA ALA A 151 4.25 22.59 -11.77
C ALA A 151 5.15 21.35 -11.84
N SER A 152 5.61 20.90 -10.69
CA SER A 152 6.38 19.67 -10.53
C SER A 152 5.80 18.84 -9.40
N LEU A 153 5.88 17.51 -9.55
CA LEU A 153 5.45 16.54 -8.56
C LEU A 153 6.66 15.75 -8.05
N TRP A 154 6.75 15.62 -6.75
CA TRP A 154 7.78 14.85 -6.06
C TRP A 154 7.11 13.77 -5.22
N GLN A 155 7.72 12.59 -5.16
CA GLN A 155 7.34 11.56 -4.20
C GLN A 155 8.35 11.58 -3.06
N TYR A 156 7.88 11.53 -1.81
CA TYR A 156 8.76 11.41 -0.67
C TYR A 156 9.39 10.02 -0.65
N ALA A 157 10.71 9.97 -0.67
CA ALA A 157 11.48 8.88 -0.10
C ALA A 157 12.39 9.51 0.96
N GLU A 158 12.77 8.76 2.00
CA GLU A 158 13.44 9.24 3.22
C GLU A 158 14.74 10.08 3.02
N ALA A 159 15.21 10.25 1.77
CA ALA A 159 16.13 11.30 1.36
C ALA A 159 15.55 12.08 0.16
N ARG A 160 15.45 13.42 0.27
CA ARG A 160 15.07 14.36 -0.82
C ARG A 160 16.15 14.48 -1.91
N THR A 161 16.74 13.36 -2.33
CA THR A 161 17.76 13.26 -3.39
C THR A 161 17.24 12.64 -4.67
N ALA A 162 15.96 12.22 -4.70
CA ALA A 162 15.34 11.67 -5.90
C ALA A 162 14.96 12.77 -6.91
N ALA A 163 15.03 12.43 -8.19
CA ALA A 163 14.48 13.25 -9.26
C ALA A 163 12.94 13.40 -9.09
N PRO A 164 12.34 14.51 -9.57
CA PRO A 164 10.90 14.67 -9.55
C PRO A 164 10.21 13.57 -10.36
N VAL A 165 9.02 13.17 -9.93
CA VAL A 165 8.15 12.22 -10.66
C VAL A 165 7.76 12.81 -12.01
N VAL A 166 7.41 14.09 -12.01
CA VAL A 166 7.27 14.91 -13.21
C VAL A 166 7.72 16.32 -12.90
N SER A 167 8.41 16.97 -13.83
CA SER A 167 8.89 18.34 -13.70
C SER A 167 8.35 19.24 -14.81
N ASP A 168 8.28 20.52 -14.50
CA ASP A 168 8.02 21.62 -15.45
C ASP A 168 6.77 21.43 -16.32
N VAL A 169 5.70 20.90 -15.72
CA VAL A 169 4.40 20.77 -16.37
C VAL A 169 3.75 22.14 -16.46
N ASP A 170 3.51 22.62 -17.68
CA ASP A 170 2.73 23.84 -17.88
C ASP A 170 1.25 23.57 -17.60
N VAL A 171 0.69 24.31 -16.63
CA VAL A 171 -0.71 24.25 -16.22
C VAL A 171 -1.35 25.59 -16.55
N ALA A 172 -2.23 25.59 -17.55
CA ALA A 172 -2.94 26.79 -17.96
C ALA A 172 -3.99 27.23 -16.92
N CYS A 173 -4.16 28.54 -16.78
CA CYS A 173 -5.29 29.13 -16.07
C CYS A 173 -6.49 29.22 -17.02
N GLU A 174 -7.45 28.31 -16.88
CA GLU A 174 -8.65 28.25 -17.70
C GLU A 174 -9.89 28.61 -16.87
N GLY A 175 -10.65 29.61 -17.33
CA GLY A 175 -11.85 30.05 -16.59
C GLY A 175 -11.55 30.55 -15.17
N GLY A 176 -10.33 31.05 -14.91
CA GLY A 176 -9.88 31.51 -13.59
C GLY A 176 -9.40 30.40 -12.66
N VAL A 177 -9.31 29.16 -13.13
CA VAL A 177 -8.85 28.01 -12.33
C VAL A 177 -7.69 27.31 -13.02
N ALA A 178 -6.66 26.94 -12.26
CA ALA A 178 -5.55 26.12 -12.73
C ALA A 178 -5.53 24.81 -11.94
N VAL A 179 -5.58 23.68 -12.63
CA VAL A 179 -5.60 22.34 -12.01
C VAL A 179 -4.49 21.49 -12.58
N PHE A 180 -3.47 21.23 -11.76
CA PHE A 180 -2.48 20.21 -12.04
C PHE A 180 -3.11 18.84 -11.83
N THR A 181 -2.97 17.94 -12.80
CA THR A 181 -3.46 16.55 -12.70
C THR A 181 -2.32 15.60 -13.06
N HIS A 182 -2.11 14.59 -12.23
CA HIS A 182 -1.14 13.54 -12.50
C HIS A 182 -1.70 12.17 -12.18
N ALA A 183 -1.46 11.23 -13.09
CA ALA A 183 -1.77 9.82 -12.92
C ALA A 183 -0.75 8.98 -13.71
N PRO A 184 -0.39 7.79 -13.21
CA PRO A 184 -0.81 7.24 -11.92
C PRO A 184 -0.04 7.84 -10.72
N VAL A 185 -0.63 7.78 -9.52
CA VAL A 185 0.06 7.97 -8.24
C VAL A 185 -0.19 6.77 -7.31
N ASP A 186 0.80 6.41 -6.51
CA ASP A 186 0.75 5.25 -5.61
C ASP A 186 -0.04 5.58 -4.34
N LEU A 187 -1.00 4.72 -3.97
CA LEU A 187 -1.73 4.87 -2.71
C LEU A 187 -0.80 4.62 -1.52
N GLY A 188 -0.98 5.42 -0.47
CA GLY A 188 -0.14 5.40 0.72
C GLY A 188 1.18 6.16 0.56
N ALA A 189 1.62 6.48 -0.66
CA ALA A 189 2.79 7.31 -0.84
C ALA A 189 2.49 8.79 -0.53
N THR A 190 3.51 9.49 -0.01
CA THR A 190 3.45 10.94 0.19
C THR A 190 3.97 11.65 -1.05
N TYR A 191 3.21 12.60 -1.57
CA TYR A 191 3.62 13.45 -2.68
C TYR A 191 3.67 14.92 -2.29
N PHE A 192 4.51 15.68 -2.99
CA PHE A 192 4.57 17.14 -2.91
C PHE A 192 4.36 17.74 -4.28
N VAL A 193 3.42 18.68 -4.38
CA VAL A 193 3.29 19.53 -5.56
C VAL A 193 4.02 20.83 -5.29
N THR A 194 4.92 21.18 -6.20
CA THR A 194 5.55 22.49 -6.25
C THR A 194 5.10 23.23 -7.50
N ALA A 195 4.89 24.53 -7.42
CA ALA A 195 4.52 25.33 -8.57
C ALA A 195 5.16 26.71 -8.52
N ILE A 196 5.38 27.29 -9.70
CA ILE A 196 5.87 28.66 -9.90
C ILE A 196 5.05 29.34 -10.99
N THR A 197 4.76 30.62 -10.80
CA THR A 197 4.08 31.47 -11.80
C THR A 197 4.60 32.89 -11.71
N THR A 198 4.48 33.64 -12.80
CA THR A 198 4.69 35.09 -12.82
C THR A 198 3.38 35.76 -13.24
N THR A 199 2.86 36.66 -12.40
CA THR A 199 1.60 37.37 -12.68
C THR A 199 1.81 38.49 -13.70
N ALA A 200 0.72 39.03 -14.25
CA ALA A 200 0.74 40.14 -15.20
C ALA A 200 1.46 41.39 -14.68
N ASP A 201 1.50 41.58 -13.35
CA ASP A 201 2.23 42.67 -12.68
C ASP A 201 3.75 42.41 -12.58
N GLY A 202 4.24 41.30 -13.14
CA GLY A 202 5.65 40.91 -13.16
C GLY A 202 6.15 40.25 -11.86
N VAL A 203 5.24 39.87 -10.95
CA VAL A 203 5.60 39.28 -9.66
C VAL A 203 5.64 37.76 -9.78
N THR A 204 6.76 37.16 -9.39
CA THR A 204 6.91 35.70 -9.30
C THR A 204 6.44 35.18 -7.95
N TRP A 205 5.69 34.08 -7.98
CA TRP A 205 5.16 33.37 -6.81
C TRP A 205 5.58 31.91 -6.87
N SER A 206 5.82 31.28 -5.72
CA SER A 206 6.18 29.86 -5.68
C SER A 206 5.74 29.18 -4.39
N THR A 207 5.63 27.86 -4.39
CA THR A 207 5.25 27.06 -3.21
C THR A 207 6.38 26.84 -2.19
N GLY A 208 7.56 27.43 -2.39
CA GLY A 208 8.79 27.11 -1.64
C GLY A 208 9.29 25.67 -1.87
N GLU A 209 10.51 25.37 -1.39
CA GLU A 209 11.18 24.05 -1.60
C GLU A 209 10.48 22.87 -0.90
N ALA A 210 9.56 23.13 0.03
CA ALA A 210 8.80 22.06 0.70
C ALA A 210 7.52 21.66 -0.04
N GLY A 211 6.99 22.52 -0.92
CA GLY A 211 5.70 22.30 -1.58
C GLY A 211 4.55 22.04 -0.59
N ARG A 212 3.43 21.52 -1.10
CA ARG A 212 2.32 21.01 -0.28
C ARG A 212 2.29 19.50 -0.28
N ALA A 213 2.39 18.90 0.91
CA ALA A 213 2.32 17.45 1.11
C ALA A 213 0.88 16.94 1.00
N VAL A 214 0.70 15.77 0.38
CA VAL A 214 -0.54 14.99 0.39
C VAL A 214 -0.21 13.51 0.47
N ILE A 215 -0.96 12.78 1.29
CA ILE A 215 -0.98 11.31 1.30
C ILE A 215 -2.13 10.88 0.40
N ILE A 216 -1.87 9.94 -0.51
CA ILE A 216 -2.91 9.38 -1.40
C ILE A 216 -3.59 8.23 -0.67
N ASP A 217 -4.67 8.52 0.05
CA ASP A 217 -5.45 7.53 0.81
C ASP A 217 -6.63 6.93 0.01
N GLY A 218 -6.82 7.36 -1.24
CA GLY A 218 -7.89 6.88 -2.10
C GLY A 218 -7.61 7.09 -3.60
N ALA A 219 -8.55 6.61 -4.43
CA ALA A 219 -8.41 6.64 -5.89
C ALA A 219 -8.28 8.05 -6.48
N ASN A 220 -8.73 9.08 -5.75
CA ASN A 220 -8.58 10.48 -6.12
C ASN A 220 -8.17 11.29 -4.89
N ALA A 221 -7.00 11.93 -4.94
CA ALA A 221 -6.59 12.91 -3.94
C ALA A 221 -6.77 14.31 -4.51
N ALA A 222 -7.40 15.20 -3.75
CA ALA A 222 -7.57 16.61 -4.10
C ALA A 222 -6.89 17.48 -3.05
N LEU A 223 -6.09 18.44 -3.50
CA LEU A 223 -5.47 19.42 -2.61
C LEU A 223 -5.47 20.83 -3.22
N VAL A 224 -5.39 21.84 -2.35
CA VAL A 224 -5.15 23.22 -2.74
C VAL A 224 -3.70 23.54 -2.47
N VAL A 225 -3.00 24.02 -3.50
CA VAL A 225 -1.62 24.47 -3.44
C VAL A 225 -1.65 25.98 -3.53
N ASP A 226 -1.35 26.65 -2.42
CA ASP A 226 -1.21 28.09 -2.42
C ASP A 226 0.25 28.48 -2.61
N LEU A 227 0.49 29.38 -3.56
CA LEU A 227 1.80 29.94 -3.82
C LEU A 227 1.96 31.18 -2.95
N ASP A 228 3.07 31.22 -2.21
CA ASP A 228 3.48 32.35 -1.40
C ASP A 228 4.64 33.09 -2.08
N ARG A 229 5.01 34.25 -1.52
CA ARG A 229 6.11 35.09 -2.04
C ARG A 229 7.47 34.65 -1.51
#